data_AF-A0A952LFU8-F1
#
_entry.id   AF-A0A952LFU8-F1
#
_cell.length_a   1.000
_cell.length_b   1.000
_cell.length_c   1.000
_cell.angle_alpha   90.00
_cell.angle_beta   90.00
_cell.angle_gamma   90.00
#
_symmetry.space_group_name_H-M   'P 1'
#
loop_
_entity.id
_entity.type
_entity.pdbx_description
1 polymer ?
#
loop_
_entity_poly.entity_id
_entity_poly.type
_entity_poly.pdbx_seq_one_letter_code
_entity_poly.pdbx_strand_id
1 'polypeptide(L)' 'IFNPDKILLAGGIIEHYPDILEIVREKTKNLIFPLPLRDLKIDMAKLGSWSGAFGALAFAESYSS' A
#
# COMPACT_ATOMS: atom_id res chain seq x y z
N ILE A 1 -2.61 -15.26 -4.09
CA ILE A 1 -2.26 -15.29 -5.53
C ILE A 1 -0.94 -14.56 -5.78
N PHE A 2 -0.78 -13.30 -5.39
CA PHE A 2 0.36 -12.48 -5.81
C PHE A 2 1.66 -12.62 -5.01
N ASN A 3 1.62 -13.12 -3.76
CA ASN A 3 2.78 -13.16 -2.84
C ASN A 3 3.62 -11.86 -2.86
N PRO A 4 3.01 -10.68 -2.58
CA PRO A 4 3.69 -9.42 -2.75
C PRO A 4 4.71 -9.17 -1.63
N ASP A 5 5.77 -8.41 -1.95
CA ASP A 5 6.69 -7.89 -0.94
C ASP A 5 6.13 -6.62 -0.26
N LYS A 6 5.15 -5.95 -0.90
CA LYS A 6 4.57 -4.71 -0.40
C LYS A 6 3.09 -4.56 -0.71
N ILE A 7 2.34 -4.08 0.26
CA ILE A 7 0.95 -3.66 0.17
C ILE A 7 0.87 -2.20 0.64
N LEU A 8 0.21 -1.36 -0.15
CA LEU A 8 -0.12 0.02 0.23
C LEU A 8 -1.62 0.13 0.43
N LEU A 9 -2.01 0.62 1.61
CA LEU A 9 -3.40 0.98 1.91
C LEU A 9 -3.57 2.48 1.71
N ALA A 10 -4.64 2.88 1.02
CA ALA A 10 -4.91 4.27 0.66
C ALA A 10 -6.38 4.64 0.90
N GLY A 11 -6.66 5.94 0.81
CA GLY A 11 -8.01 6.49 0.94
C GLY A 11 -8.33 6.97 2.36
N GLY A 12 -9.43 7.72 2.46
CA GLY A 12 -9.75 8.52 3.65
C GLY A 12 -9.87 7.71 4.96
N ILE A 13 -10.27 6.44 4.89
CA ILE A 13 -10.39 5.59 6.09
C ILE A 13 -9.03 5.43 6.76
N ILE A 14 -8.00 5.05 6.00
CA ILE A 14 -6.68 4.77 6.57
C ILE A 14 -5.99 6.09 6.97
N GLU A 15 -6.32 7.21 6.30
CA GLU A 15 -5.83 8.54 6.68
C GLU A 15 -6.40 9.04 8.01
N HIS A 16 -7.69 8.81 8.29
CA HIS A 16 -8.37 9.30 9.49
C HIS A 16 -8.33 8.31 10.66
N TYR A 17 -8.09 7.03 10.39
CA TYR A 17 -8.06 5.95 11.38
C TYR A 17 -6.78 5.12 11.23
N PRO A 18 -5.62 5.68 11.62
CA PRO A 18 -4.31 5.04 11.40
C PRO A 18 -4.16 3.69 12.11
N ASP A 19 -4.87 3.47 13.22
CA ASP A 19 -4.87 2.22 13.98
C ASP A 19 -5.37 1.01 13.15
N ILE A 20 -6.15 1.27 12.10
CA ILE A 20 -6.57 0.22 11.16
C ILE A 20 -5.36 -0.46 10.51
N LEU A 21 -4.26 0.26 10.29
CA LEU A 21 -3.05 -0.32 9.71
C LEU A 21 -2.46 -1.40 10.63
N GLU A 22 -2.42 -1.16 11.94
CA GLU A 22 -1.96 -2.15 12.93
C GLU A 22 -2.92 -3.34 13.02
N ILE A 23 -4.24 -3.08 13.01
CA ILE A 23 -5.25 -4.15 13.00
C ILE A 23 -5.07 -5.05 11.77
N VAL A 24 -4.83 -4.46 10.59
CA VAL A 24 -4.58 -5.23 9.36
C VAL A 24 -3.30 -6.05 9.51
N ARG A 25 -2.20 -5.44 9.97
CA ARG A 25 -0.92 -6.14 10.19
C ARG A 25 -1.09 -7.36 11.09
N GLU A 26 -1.77 -7.21 12.23
CA GLU A 26 -2.03 -8.31 13.18
C GLU A 26 -2.92 -9.40 12.58
N LYS A 27 -3.99 -9.03 11.88
CA LYS A 27 -4.84 -10.03 11.21
C LYS A 27 -4.09 -10.76 10.10
N THR A 28 -3.26 -10.08 9.33
CA THR A 28 -2.47 -10.69 8.25
C THR A 28 -1.50 -11.75 8.79
N LYS A 29 -0.87 -11.52 9.95
CA LYS A 29 0.01 -12.51 10.59
C LYS A 29 -0.68 -13.85 10.87
N ASN A 30 -1.97 -13.83 11.14
CA ASN A 30 -2.76 -15.02 11.46
C ASN A 30 -3.35 -15.73 10.24
N LEU A 31 -3.25 -15.14 9.04
CA LEU A 31 -3.90 -15.64 7.82
C LEU A 31 -2.90 -16.14 6.77
N ILE A 32 -1.62 -15.78 6.88
CA ILE A 32 -0.61 -16.04 5.86
C ILE A 32 0.49 -16.95 6.43
N PHE A 33 1.03 -17.83 5.59
CA PHE A 33 2.18 -18.64 5.93
C PHE A 33 3.39 -17.77 6.35
N PRO A 34 4.23 -18.23 7.31
CA PRO A 34 5.35 -17.44 7.82
C PRO A 34 6.34 -16.97 6.75
N LEU A 35 6.56 -17.77 5.71
CA LEU A 35 7.57 -17.48 4.69
C LEU A 35 7.21 -16.23 3.84
N PRO A 36 6.03 -16.15 3.20
CA PRO A 36 5.52 -14.91 2.62
C PRO A 36 5.47 -13.71 3.56
N LEU A 37 5.11 -13.96 4.82
CA LEU A 37 4.89 -12.91 5.81
C LEU A 37 6.19 -12.19 6.21
N ARG A 38 7.31 -12.92 6.22
CA ARG A 38 8.61 -12.40 6.66
C ARG A 38 9.03 -11.12 5.93
N ASP A 39 8.81 -11.09 4.62
CA ASP A 39 9.31 -10.02 3.75
C ASP A 39 8.20 -9.04 3.33
N LEU A 40 6.94 -9.32 3.71
CA LEU A 40 5.77 -8.50 3.40
C LEU A 40 5.75 -7.20 4.23
N LYS A 41 5.72 -6.06 3.54
CA LYS A 41 5.52 -4.72 4.12
C LYS A 41 4.11 -4.22 3.86
N ILE A 42 3.41 -3.77 4.90
CA ILE A 42 2.07 -3.18 4.77
C ILE A 42 2.15 -1.74 5.29
N ASP A 43 2.00 -0.75 4.40
CA ASP A 43 2.16 0.67 4.72
C ASP A 43 0.97 1.51 4.23
N MET A 44 0.85 2.74 4.72
CA MET A 44 -0.09 3.73 4.19
C MET A 44 0.51 4.44 2.96
N ALA A 45 -0.31 4.66 1.94
CA ALA A 45 0.04 5.50 0.79
C ALA A 45 0.22 6.96 1.21
N LYS A 46 1.25 7.62 0.69
CA LYS A 46 1.64 8.98 1.12
C LYS A 46 1.06 10.11 0.29
N LEU A 47 0.61 9.80 -0.92
CA LEU A 47 0.21 10.81 -1.91
C LEU A 47 -1.24 11.27 -1.75
N GLY A 48 -2.05 10.56 -0.94
CA GLY A 48 -3.47 10.86 -0.74
C GLY A 48 -4.20 11.08 -2.07
N SER A 49 -4.99 12.17 -2.12
CA SER A 49 -5.76 12.58 -3.31
C SER A 49 -4.90 12.97 -4.52
N TRP A 50 -3.60 13.26 -4.32
CA TRP A 50 -2.69 13.63 -5.41
C TRP A 50 -2.12 12.44 -6.17
N SER A 51 -2.30 11.21 -5.67
CA SER A 51 -1.78 9.98 -6.30
C SER A 51 -2.11 9.88 -7.79
N GLY A 52 -3.33 10.25 -8.19
CA GLY A 52 -3.75 10.27 -9.60
C GLY A 52 -3.02 11.32 -10.44
N ALA A 53 -2.82 12.53 -9.90
CA ALA A 53 -2.11 13.60 -10.60
C ALA A 53 -0.62 13.25 -10.80
N PHE A 54 0.03 12.70 -9.77
CA PHE A 54 1.40 12.20 -9.89
C PHE A 54 1.51 11.05 -10.89
N GLY A 55 0.52 10.14 -10.92
CA GLY A 55 0.46 9.07 -11.93
C GLY A 55 0.33 9.61 -13.35
N ALA A 56 -0.53 10.63 -13.56
CA ALA A 56 -0.70 11.27 -14.86
C ALA A 56 0.57 12.01 -15.33
N LEU A 57 1.26 12.70 -14.42
CA LEU A 57 2.55 13.34 -14.71
C LEU A 57 3.61 12.30 -15.12
N ALA A 58 3.80 11.27 -14.31
CA ALA A 58 4.76 10.20 -14.59
C ALA A 58 4.47 9.51 -15.94
N PHE A 59 3.20 9.35 -16.27
CA PHE A 59 2.78 8.83 -17.58
C PHE A 59 3.10 9.80 -18.71
N ALA A 60 2.89 11.11 -18.56
CA ALA A 60 3.24 12.08 -19.59
C ALA A 60 4.76 12.18 -19.83
N GLU A 61 5.56 12.10 -18.76
CA GLU A 61 7.03 12.14 -18.81
C GLU A 61 7.62 10.91 -19.51
N SER A 62 7.03 9.72 -19.32
CA SER A 62 7.53 8.50 -19.96
C SER A 62 7.39 8.48 -21.48
N TYR A 63 6.50 9.29 -22.06
CA TYR A 63 6.34 9.48 -23.51
C TYR A 63 7.13 10.68 -24.06
N SER A 64 7.67 11.52 -23.19
CA SER A 64 8.46 12.70 -23.56
C SER A 64 9.97 12.40 -23.58
N SER A 65 10.37 11.17 -23.26
CA SER A 65 11.75 10.68 -23.17
C SER A 65 12.13 9.81 -24.36
#